data_AF-A0A3A6MQ21-F1
#
_entry.id   AF-A0A3A6MQ21-F1
#
_cell.length_a   1.000
_cell.length_b   1.000
_cell.length_c   1.000
_cell.angle_alpha   90.00
_cell.angle_beta   90.00
_cell.angle_gamma   90.00
#
_symmetry.space_group_name_H-M   'P 1'
#
loop_
_entity.id
_entity.type
_entity.pdbx_description
1 polymer ?
#
loop_
_entity_poly.entity_id
_entity_poly.type
_entity_poly.pdbx_seq_one_letter_code
_entity_poly.pdbx_strand_id
1 'polypeptide(L)'
;MPKQQTVAKTVVDQLAEWGIDAVFGVVGDAAQDRVPLLVIAGRVESWYVGTNHKQYFDHLSLYRPFATYTAMLANPQSTVEVLTKAIKAALTRRMVSHISIPMDLFTTVSPAAIRPAEPYLHTHPASPPKVIDGVLPILNRSQRPVILAGRGTPGYRRAYCTR
;
A
#
# COMPACT_ATOMS: atom_id res chain seq x y z
N MET A 1 -27.63 28.35 9.05
CA MET A 1 -28.18 27.01 9.29
C MET A 1 -27.06 26.09 9.73
N PRO A 2 -27.18 25.34 10.84
CA PRO A 2 -26.14 24.41 11.24
C PRO A 2 -25.95 23.37 10.13
N LYS A 3 -24.72 23.19 9.64
CA LYS A 3 -24.41 22.16 8.65
C LYS A 3 -24.82 20.81 9.26
N GLN A 4 -25.74 20.10 8.62
CA GLN A 4 -26.15 18.77 9.04
C GLN A 4 -24.92 17.88 9.20
N GLN A 5 -24.74 17.32 10.38
CA GLN A 5 -23.64 16.43 10.70
C GLN A 5 -23.97 15.03 10.17
N THR A 6 -23.20 14.57 9.19
CA THR A 6 -23.40 13.24 8.58
C THR A 6 -22.80 12.15 9.45
N VAL A 7 -23.32 10.93 9.33
CA VAL A 7 -22.77 9.75 10.04
C VAL A 7 -21.27 9.58 9.76
N ALA A 8 -20.85 9.75 8.50
CA ALA A 8 -19.45 9.71 8.11
C ALA A 8 -18.60 10.78 8.84
N LYS A 9 -19.11 12.01 8.99
CA LYS A 9 -18.41 13.08 9.70
C LYS A 9 -18.27 12.78 11.20
N THR A 10 -19.33 12.28 11.84
CA THR A 10 -19.27 11.90 13.27
C THR A 10 -18.27 10.79 13.53
N VAL A 11 -18.22 9.78 12.65
CA VAL A 11 -17.25 8.68 12.76
C VAL A 11 -15.82 9.22 12.62
N VAL A 12 -15.54 10.05 11.61
CA VAL A 12 -14.20 10.63 11.40
C VAL A 12 -13.78 11.54 12.57
N ASP A 13 -14.67 12.40 13.05
CA ASP A 13 -14.36 13.31 14.17
C ASP A 13 -14.09 12.53 15.47
N GLN A 14 -14.83 11.46 15.73
CA GLN A 14 -14.64 10.60 16.91
C GLN A 14 -13.31 9.84 16.86
N LEU A 15 -12.95 9.31 15.68
CA LEU A 15 -11.68 8.62 15.46
C LEU A 15 -10.49 9.57 15.63
N ALA A 16 -10.60 10.80 15.10
CA ALA A 16 -9.58 11.83 15.22
C ALA A 16 -9.38 12.27 16.68
N GLU A 17 -10.46 12.48 17.44
CA GLU A 17 -10.39 12.83 18.87
C GLU A 17 -9.69 11.73 19.69
N TRP A 18 -9.78 10.47 19.26
CA TRP A 18 -9.16 9.32 19.92
C TRP A 18 -7.74 9.01 19.41
N GLY A 19 -7.18 9.88 18.56
CA GLY A 19 -5.82 9.72 18.02
C GLY A 19 -5.68 8.59 17.01
N ILE A 20 -6.77 8.22 16.33
CA ILE A 20 -6.75 7.23 15.26
C ILE A 20 -6.52 7.95 13.93
N ASP A 21 -5.27 7.98 13.47
CA ASP A 21 -4.84 8.68 12.25
C ASP A 21 -5.16 7.94 10.94
N ALA A 22 -5.55 6.67 11.02
CA ALA A 22 -5.96 5.86 9.87
C ALA A 22 -6.98 4.80 10.26
N VAL A 23 -8.10 4.75 9.53
CA VAL A 23 -9.09 3.67 9.60
C VAL A 23 -9.15 2.97 8.26
N PHE A 24 -8.58 1.77 8.19
CA PHE A 24 -8.67 0.93 6.99
C PHE A 24 -9.97 0.13 7.03
N GLY A 25 -11.02 0.68 6.42
CA GLY A 25 -12.35 0.08 6.41
C GLY A 25 -12.41 -1.27 5.66
N VAL A 26 -11.67 -1.43 4.56
CA VAL A 26 -11.50 -2.70 3.84
C VAL A 26 -10.18 -2.62 3.08
N VAL A 27 -9.39 -3.70 3.10
CA VAL A 27 -8.15 -3.87 2.31
C VAL A 27 -8.34 -3.51 0.82
N GLY A 28 -9.54 -3.75 0.31
CA GLY A 28 -9.96 -3.40 -1.04
C GLY A 28 -9.94 -1.90 -1.34
N ASP A 29 -10.22 -1.03 -0.37
CA ASP A 29 -10.17 0.43 -0.59
C ASP A 29 -8.73 0.90 -0.83
N ALA A 30 -7.79 0.45 0.02
CA ALA A 30 -6.36 0.70 -0.19
C ALA A 30 -5.85 0.14 -1.53
N ALA A 31 -6.37 -1.01 -1.96
CA ALA A 31 -6.05 -1.59 -3.26
C ALA A 31 -6.59 -0.74 -4.43
N GLN A 32 -7.82 -0.20 -4.32
CA GLN A 32 -8.43 0.64 -5.36
C GLN A 32 -7.84 2.05 -5.42
N ASP A 33 -7.60 2.67 -4.27
CA ASP A 33 -7.05 4.02 -4.16
C ASP A 33 -5.54 4.09 -4.36
N ARG A 34 -4.91 2.94 -4.61
CA ARG A 34 -3.45 2.81 -4.79
C ARG A 34 -2.69 3.42 -3.62
N VAL A 35 -3.08 3.02 -2.42
CA VAL A 35 -2.41 3.39 -1.17
C VAL A 35 -1.48 2.24 -0.77
N PRO A 36 -0.18 2.49 -0.51
CA PRO A 36 0.71 1.46 -0.01
C PRO A 36 0.27 1.03 1.40
N LEU A 37 -0.10 -0.24 1.55
CA LEU A 37 -0.54 -0.82 2.82
C LEU A 37 0.17 -2.17 3.04
N LEU A 38 0.76 -2.37 4.21
CA LEU A 38 1.27 -3.67 4.63
C LEU A 38 0.35 -4.25 5.70
N VAL A 39 -0.22 -5.43 5.43
CA VAL A 39 -1.04 -6.18 6.37
C VAL A 39 -0.18 -7.30 6.97
N ILE A 40 -0.08 -7.34 8.30
CA ILE A 40 0.55 -8.44 9.03
C ILE A 40 -0.56 -9.15 9.81
N ALA A 41 -0.83 -10.41 9.46
CA ALA A 41 -1.89 -11.21 10.05
C ALA A 41 -1.32 -12.38 10.86
N GLY A 42 -1.57 -12.39 12.17
CA GLY A 42 -1.33 -13.56 13.01
C GLY A 42 -2.24 -14.72 12.60
N ARG A 43 -1.70 -15.93 12.54
CA ARG A 43 -2.42 -17.18 12.24
C ARG A 43 -2.20 -18.15 13.39
N VAL A 44 -3.08 -19.14 13.53
CA VAL A 44 -2.83 -20.36 14.32
C VAL A 44 -1.42 -20.93 14.10
N GLU A 45 -0.97 -21.76 15.02
CA GLU A 45 0.34 -22.38 14.98
C GLU A 45 0.55 -23.22 13.71
N SER A 46 1.81 -23.33 13.28
CA SER A 46 2.20 -23.93 12.01
C SER A 46 1.72 -25.38 11.83
N TRP A 47 1.65 -26.17 12.91
CA TRP A 47 1.17 -27.56 12.88
C TRP A 47 -0.35 -27.70 12.72
N TYR A 48 -1.13 -26.63 12.89
CA TYR A 48 -2.57 -26.63 12.60
C TYR A 48 -2.90 -26.24 11.16
N VAL A 49 -1.90 -25.90 10.35
CA VAL A 49 -2.12 -25.55 8.94
C VAL A 49 -2.66 -26.76 8.16
N GLY A 50 -3.81 -26.59 7.52
CA GLY A 50 -4.50 -27.62 6.74
C GLY A 50 -5.48 -28.47 7.56
N THR A 51 -5.67 -28.16 8.84
CA THR A 51 -6.60 -28.86 9.73
C THR A 51 -7.92 -28.09 9.90
N ASN A 52 -8.90 -28.67 10.58
CA ASN A 52 -10.15 -27.97 10.94
C ASN A 52 -10.06 -27.26 12.31
N HIS A 53 -8.87 -26.79 12.68
CA HIS A 53 -8.63 -26.12 13.96
C HIS A 53 -9.43 -24.82 14.05
N LYS A 54 -9.86 -24.45 15.25
CA LYS A 54 -10.58 -23.20 15.50
C LYS A 54 -9.72 -22.02 15.01
N GLN A 55 -10.33 -21.07 14.31
CA GLN A 55 -9.66 -19.89 13.71
C GLN A 55 -8.66 -20.19 12.59
N TYR A 56 -8.51 -21.45 12.15
CA TYR A 56 -7.79 -21.75 10.92
C TYR A 56 -8.66 -21.43 9.70
N PHE A 57 -8.12 -20.63 8.79
CA PHE A 57 -8.65 -20.41 7.45
C PHE A 57 -7.52 -19.97 6.50
N ASP A 58 -7.77 -20.04 5.19
CA ASP A 58 -6.75 -19.70 4.20
C ASP A 58 -6.61 -18.18 3.99
N HIS A 59 -5.75 -17.56 4.79
CA HIS A 59 -5.41 -16.15 4.65
C HIS A 59 -4.84 -15.82 3.24
N LEU A 60 -4.05 -16.72 2.65
CA LEU A 60 -3.37 -16.40 1.38
C LEU A 60 -4.40 -16.18 0.27
N SER A 61 -5.41 -17.05 0.21
CA SER A 61 -6.53 -16.92 -0.73
C SER A 61 -7.42 -15.72 -0.42
N LEU A 62 -7.69 -15.43 0.85
CA LEU A 62 -8.49 -14.26 1.26
C LEU A 62 -7.90 -12.93 0.76
N TYR A 63 -6.57 -12.76 0.90
CA TYR A 63 -5.91 -11.50 0.54
C TYR A 63 -5.50 -11.43 -0.93
N ARG A 64 -5.45 -12.55 -1.66
CA ARG A 64 -4.97 -12.62 -3.05
C ARG A 64 -5.65 -11.63 -4.02
N PRO A 65 -6.97 -11.38 -3.94
CA PRO A 65 -7.65 -10.45 -4.85
C PRO A 65 -7.24 -8.99 -4.66
N PHE A 66 -6.78 -8.61 -3.46
CA PHE A 66 -6.51 -7.21 -3.10
C PHE A 66 -5.02 -6.92 -2.95
N ALA A 67 -4.24 -7.93 -2.59
CA ALA A 67 -2.82 -7.80 -2.29
C ALA A 67 -1.97 -8.08 -3.53
N THR A 68 -1.07 -7.15 -3.84
CA THR A 68 -0.05 -7.37 -4.88
C THR A 68 1.01 -8.39 -4.48
N TYR A 69 1.15 -8.66 -3.19
CA TYR A 69 2.03 -9.67 -2.63
C TYR A 69 1.34 -10.27 -1.41
N THR A 70 1.26 -11.59 -1.35
CA THR A 70 0.71 -12.32 -0.20
C THR A 70 1.60 -13.52 0.06
N ALA A 71 2.10 -13.65 1.29
CA ALA A 71 2.99 -14.75 1.67
C ALA A 71 2.74 -15.18 3.11
N MET A 72 3.14 -16.41 3.43
CA MET A 72 3.23 -16.89 4.81
C MET A 72 4.70 -16.89 5.21
N LEU A 73 5.02 -16.30 6.36
CA LEU A 73 6.33 -16.45 6.98
C LEU A 73 6.39 -17.82 7.63
N ALA A 74 7.17 -18.73 7.04
CA ALA A 74 7.26 -20.12 7.49
C ALA A 74 8.52 -20.42 8.32
N ASN A 75 9.50 -19.51 8.32
CA ASN A 75 10.81 -19.78 8.89
C ASN A 75 11.47 -18.47 9.41
N PRO A 76 12.07 -18.46 10.62
CA PRO A 76 12.64 -17.24 11.21
C PRO A 76 13.78 -16.63 10.39
N GLN A 77 14.61 -17.46 9.74
CA GLN A 77 15.73 -17.01 8.90
C GLN A 77 15.24 -16.20 7.69
N SER A 78 14.00 -16.42 7.24
CA SER A 78 13.42 -15.74 6.08
C SER A 78 12.71 -14.42 6.44
N THR A 79 12.63 -14.05 7.71
CA THR A 79 11.85 -12.90 8.21
C THR A 79 12.17 -11.62 7.45
N VAL A 80 13.44 -11.26 7.39
CA VAL A 80 13.89 -10.01 6.76
C VAL A 80 13.64 -10.02 5.26
N GLU A 81 13.85 -11.15 4.58
CA GLU A 81 13.64 -11.26 3.14
C GLU A 81 12.15 -11.16 2.76
N VAL A 82 11.28 -11.88 3.48
CA VAL A 82 9.83 -11.85 3.27
C VAL A 82 9.26 -10.45 3.55
N LEU A 83 9.69 -9.82 4.63
CA LEU A 83 9.28 -8.47 5.00
C LEU A 83 9.77 -7.45 3.97
N THR A 84 11.02 -7.55 3.54
CA THR A 84 11.60 -6.67 2.50
C THR A 84 10.79 -6.77 1.20
N LYS A 85 10.45 -7.98 0.76
CA LYS A 85 9.62 -8.20 -0.44
C LYS A 85 8.23 -7.59 -0.30
N ALA A 86 7.56 -7.78 0.83
CA ALA A 86 6.23 -7.21 1.06
C ALA A 86 6.25 -5.68 1.09
N ILE A 87 7.23 -5.08 1.79
CA ILE A 87 7.39 -3.63 1.86
C ILE A 87 7.68 -3.06 0.45
N LYS A 88 8.64 -3.66 -0.27
CA LYS A 88 8.95 -3.26 -1.65
C LYS A 88 7.72 -3.36 -2.54
N ALA A 89 6.97 -4.45 -2.47
CA ALA A 89 5.78 -4.63 -3.28
C ALA A 89 4.71 -3.58 -2.97
N ALA A 90 4.45 -3.31 -1.69
CA ALA A 90 3.49 -2.28 -1.28
C ALA A 90 3.89 -0.88 -1.75
N LEU A 91 5.15 -0.48 -1.54
CA LEU A 91 5.65 0.85 -1.88
C LEU A 91 5.77 1.07 -3.39
N THR A 92 6.36 0.13 -4.12
CA THR A 92 6.62 0.29 -5.57
C THR A 92 5.35 0.25 -6.40
N ARG A 93 4.40 -0.62 -6.03
CA ARG A 93 3.11 -0.74 -6.75
C ARG A 93 2.04 0.17 -6.18
N ARG A 94 2.32 0.83 -5.04
CA ARG A 94 1.36 1.62 -4.25
C ARG A 94 0.07 0.85 -4.05
N MET A 95 0.18 -0.35 -3.49
CA MET A 95 -0.93 -1.28 -3.29
C MET A 95 -0.76 -2.04 -1.98
N VAL A 96 -1.74 -2.88 -1.64
CA VAL A 96 -1.68 -3.74 -0.46
C VAL A 96 -0.66 -4.86 -0.65
N SER A 97 0.14 -5.13 0.38
CA SER A 97 0.86 -6.40 0.56
C SER A 97 0.46 -7.05 1.88
N HIS A 98 0.49 -8.38 1.94
CA HIS A 98 0.07 -9.16 3.10
C HIS A 98 1.14 -10.19 3.48
N ILE A 99 1.38 -10.33 4.77
CA ILE A 99 2.17 -11.41 5.37
C ILE A 99 1.33 -12.07 6.45
N SER A 100 1.18 -13.39 6.37
CA SER A 100 0.65 -14.20 7.46
C SER A 100 1.79 -14.80 8.27
N ILE A 101 1.71 -14.72 9.61
CA ILE A 101 2.74 -15.23 10.51
C ILE A 101 2.07 -16.21 11.51
N PRO A 102 2.50 -17.49 11.56
CA PRO A 102 2.05 -18.43 12.58
C PRO A 102 2.43 -17.96 13.99
N MET A 103 1.55 -18.19 14.97
CA MET A 103 1.75 -17.75 16.36
C MET A 103 3.01 -18.34 17.00
N ASP A 104 3.32 -19.60 16.74
CA ASP A 104 4.54 -20.27 17.20
C ASP A 104 5.81 -19.61 16.65
N LEU A 105 5.72 -19.04 15.45
CA LEU A 105 6.83 -18.34 14.83
C LEU A 105 6.98 -16.90 15.33
N PHE A 106 5.87 -16.24 15.69
CA PHE A 106 5.85 -14.83 16.08
C PHE A 106 6.72 -14.54 17.31
N THR A 107 6.84 -15.51 18.21
CA THR A 107 7.62 -15.42 19.46
C THR A 107 9.02 -16.01 19.33
N THR A 108 9.38 -16.57 18.18
CA THR A 108 10.68 -17.21 17.95
C THR A 108 11.78 -16.17 17.69
N VAL A 109 12.99 -16.43 18.19
CA VAL A 109 14.16 -15.57 17.92
C VAL A 109 14.51 -15.62 16.43
N SER A 110 14.51 -14.46 15.78
CA SER A 110 14.97 -14.31 14.41
C SER A 110 16.50 -14.11 14.39
N PRO A 111 17.26 -14.98 13.71
CA PRO A 111 18.72 -14.80 13.54
C PRO A 111 19.04 -13.80 12.40
N ALA A 112 18.04 -13.36 11.64
CA ALA A 112 18.24 -12.50 10.48
C ALA A 112 18.56 -11.05 10.90
N ALA A 113 19.65 -10.51 10.36
CA ALA A 113 20.04 -9.12 10.58
C ALA A 113 19.09 -8.14 9.87
N ILE A 114 18.66 -7.10 10.58
CA ILE A 114 17.85 -6.02 10.02
C ILE A 114 18.63 -5.35 8.88
N ARG A 115 17.96 -5.17 7.74
CA ARG A 115 18.54 -4.48 6.57
C ARG A 115 18.07 -3.02 6.56
N PRO A 116 18.95 -2.07 6.17
CA PRO A 116 18.55 -0.68 5.99
C PRO A 116 17.51 -0.55 4.86
N ALA A 117 16.74 0.54 4.90
CA ALA A 117 15.85 0.88 3.80
C ALA A 117 16.63 1.07 2.49
N GLU A 118 16.06 0.63 1.38
CA GLU A 118 16.68 0.79 0.07
C GLU A 118 16.69 2.28 -0.33
N PRO A 119 17.83 2.81 -0.82
CA PRO A 119 18.01 4.25 -1.03
C PRO A 119 17.08 4.83 -2.10
N TYR A 120 16.55 3.98 -2.98
CA TYR A 120 15.70 4.37 -4.10
C TYR A 120 14.19 4.23 -3.82
N LEU A 121 13.77 3.81 -2.61
CA LEU A 121 12.35 3.64 -2.28
C LEU A 121 11.52 4.92 -2.42
N HIS A 122 12.18 6.09 -2.34
CA HIS A 122 11.55 7.40 -2.46
C HIS A 122 11.81 8.07 -3.82
N THR A 123 12.42 7.35 -4.77
CA THR A 123 12.63 7.88 -6.12
C THR A 123 11.31 7.89 -6.89
N HIS A 124 10.94 9.06 -7.41
CA HIS A 124 9.75 9.20 -8.24
C HIS A 124 10.06 8.81 -9.69
N PRO A 125 9.17 8.07 -10.37
CA PRO A 125 9.30 7.82 -11.80
C PRO A 125 9.31 9.15 -12.56
N ALA A 126 10.29 9.32 -13.45
CA ALA A 126 10.41 10.47 -14.32
C ALA A 126 10.56 10.01 -15.77
N SER A 127 9.93 10.73 -16.69
CA SER A 127 10.15 10.49 -18.12
C SER A 127 11.56 10.95 -18.52
N PRO A 128 12.27 10.22 -19.40
CA PRO A 128 13.57 10.67 -19.89
C PRO A 128 13.45 12.01 -20.64
N PRO A 129 14.49 12.87 -20.63
CA PRO A 129 14.48 14.16 -21.32
C PRO A 129 14.04 14.06 -22.78
N LYS A 130 14.54 13.06 -23.52
CA LYS A 130 14.16 12.81 -24.92
C LYS A 130 12.65 12.63 -25.14
N VAL A 131 11.92 12.02 -24.21
CA VAL A 131 10.47 11.85 -24.30
C VAL A 131 9.76 13.18 -24.09
N ILE A 132 10.24 13.96 -23.12
CA ILE A 132 9.73 15.31 -22.83
C ILE A 132 9.96 16.21 -24.04
N ASP A 133 11.19 16.25 -24.58
CA ASP A 133 11.59 17.05 -25.73
C ASP A 133 10.78 16.70 -26.99
N GLY A 134 10.39 15.42 -27.17
CA GLY A 134 9.55 15.00 -28.27
C GLY A 134 8.10 15.50 -28.20
N VAL A 135 7.58 15.74 -26.99
CA VAL A 135 6.21 16.22 -26.76
C VAL A 135 6.09 17.74 -26.92
N LEU A 136 7.15 18.50 -26.62
CA LEU A 136 7.12 19.97 -26.66
C LEU A 136 6.67 20.54 -28.02
N PRO A 137 7.18 20.08 -29.19
CA PRO A 137 6.74 20.60 -30.49
C PRO A 137 5.29 20.27 -30.83
N ILE A 138 4.72 19.20 -30.25
CA ILE A 138 3.32 18.81 -30.46
C ILE A 138 2.42 19.76 -29.67
N LEU A 139 2.77 20.01 -28.40
CA LEU A 139 2.04 20.97 -27.56
C LEU A 139 2.11 22.39 -28.13
N ASN A 140 3.28 22.85 -28.58
CA ASN A 140 3.47 24.20 -29.13
C ASN A 140 2.72 24.45 -30.44
N ARG A 141 2.44 23.41 -31.23
CA ARG A 141 1.66 23.52 -32.49
C ARG A 141 0.16 23.35 -32.29
N SER A 142 -0.28 22.95 -31.09
CA SER A 142 -1.69 22.71 -30.81
C SER A 142 -2.42 24.03 -30.61
N GLN A 143 -3.51 24.25 -31.35
CA GLN A 143 -4.27 25.50 -31.25
C GLN A 143 -5.19 25.56 -30.04
N ARG A 144 -5.67 24.41 -29.54
CA ARG A 144 -6.59 24.31 -28.39
C ARG A 144 -6.30 23.03 -27.57
N PRO A 145 -5.12 22.92 -26.93
CA PRO A 145 -4.79 21.74 -26.15
C PRO A 145 -5.66 21.64 -24.88
N VAL A 146 -6.03 20.41 -24.51
CA VAL A 146 -6.68 20.10 -23.23
C VAL A 146 -5.78 19.15 -22.46
N ILE A 147 -5.50 19.48 -21.19
CA ILE A 147 -4.74 18.63 -20.28
C ILE A 147 -5.71 18.01 -19.28
N LEU A 148 -5.87 16.69 -19.33
CA LEU A 148 -6.62 15.94 -18.33
C LEU A 148 -5.65 15.42 -17.26
N ALA A 149 -5.64 16.06 -16.10
CA ALA A 149 -4.78 15.71 -14.97
C ALA A 149 -5.56 14.94 -13.89
N GLY A 150 -5.21 13.67 -13.66
CA GLY A 150 -5.81 12.82 -12.64
C GLY A 150 -5.06 12.80 -11.29
N ARG A 151 -5.42 11.86 -10.41
CA ARG A 151 -4.82 11.64 -9.05
C ARG A 151 -3.28 11.48 -9.00
N GLY A 152 -2.61 11.36 -10.15
CA GLY A 152 -1.14 11.28 -10.24
C GLY A 152 -0.41 12.63 -10.12
N THR A 153 -1.11 13.76 -10.14
CA THR A 153 -0.52 15.11 -10.11
C THR A 153 -0.38 15.85 -8.76
N PRO A 154 -0.73 15.34 -7.55
CA PRO A 154 -0.75 16.14 -6.31
C PRO A 154 0.55 16.88 -5.97
N GLY A 155 1.72 16.35 -6.38
CA GLY A 155 3.03 16.99 -6.18
C GLY A 155 3.43 18.04 -7.22
N TYR A 156 2.67 18.19 -8.30
CA TYR A 156 2.97 19.07 -9.44
C TYR A 156 2.02 20.29 -9.53
N ARG A 157 1.33 20.61 -8.41
CA ARG A 157 0.25 21.61 -8.33
C ARG A 157 0.65 23.05 -8.67
N ARG A 158 1.92 23.34 -8.97
CA ARG A 158 2.45 24.71 -9.07
C ARG A 158 2.56 25.29 -10.47
N ALA A 159 2.11 24.63 -11.54
CA ALA A 159 2.59 25.02 -12.87
C ALA A 159 1.64 24.93 -14.07
N TYR A 160 0.30 24.93 -13.99
CA TYR A 160 -0.51 24.85 -15.24
C TYR A 160 -1.81 25.66 -15.26
N CYS A 161 -1.81 26.88 -14.73
CA CYS A 161 -2.75 27.92 -15.17
C CYS A 161 -1.95 29.00 -15.91
N THR A 162 -1.68 28.79 -17.19
CA THR A 162 -1.43 29.91 -18.10
C THR A 162 -2.77 30.49 -18.53
N ARG A 163 -2.81 31.83 -18.56
CA ARG A 163 -3.93 32.76 -18.78
C ARG A 163 -4.97 32.31 -19.81
#